data_AF-A0A2H0QMB1-F1
#
_entry.id   AF-A0A2H0QMB1-F1
#
_cell.length_a   1.000
_cell.length_b   1.000
_cell.length_c   1.000
_cell.angle_alpha   90.00
_cell.angle_beta   90.00
_cell.angle_gamma   90.00
#
_symmetry.space_group_name_H-M   'P 1'
#
loop_
_entity.id
_entity.type
_entity.pdbx_description
1 polymer ?
#
loop_
_entity_poly.entity_id
_entity_poly.type
_entity_poly.pdbx_seq_one_letter_code
_entity_poly.pdbx_strand_id
1 'polypeptide(L)'
;MQQERLVTRMDSLDKIKSKTCPSCHSVFITNAECESCGLQFNVDPLGEPYGEKSFYGMREKFNLEWPLSVRLGWSTLNSQKPQAQRYRRFLEHRLSVLIQYFFTSIEENRDRRKHFLMECEDLLEELRQLGADMQKLFEKCDEYSRHPLYSHISDLFLSAELKPIIKTGAVTNWLNEPIGGLLRPSFLLKCFFGSAVLIYVAIVLFPYLALRR
;
A
#
# COMPACT_ATOMS: atom_id res chain seq x y z
N MET A 1 -25.90 -8.11 43.22
CA MET A 1 -25.21 -9.42 43.23
C MET A 1 -25.34 -10.11 41.86
N GLN A 2 -24.67 -9.58 40.83
CA GLN A 2 -24.71 -10.12 39.44
C GLN A 2 -23.38 -9.89 38.69
N GLN A 3 -22.24 -9.89 39.39
CA GLN A 3 -20.93 -9.54 38.80
C GLN A 3 -19.91 -10.68 38.72
N GLU A 4 -20.24 -11.91 39.12
CA GLU A 4 -19.25 -13.01 39.14
C GLU A 4 -19.34 -14.02 37.99
N ARG A 5 -20.20 -13.80 36.97
CA ARG A 5 -20.41 -14.80 35.88
C ARG A 5 -19.81 -14.46 34.52
N LEU A 6 -18.96 -13.44 34.42
CA LEU A 6 -18.32 -13.07 33.14
C LEU A 6 -16.80 -13.27 33.10
N VAL A 7 -16.18 -13.67 34.21
CA VAL A 7 -14.74 -13.97 34.26
C VAL A 7 -14.44 -15.39 33.73
N THR A 8 -15.44 -16.26 33.61
CA THR A 8 -15.27 -17.68 33.20
C THR A 8 -15.28 -17.94 31.69
N ARG A 9 -15.11 -16.93 30.83
CA ARG A 9 -15.07 -17.13 29.36
C ARG A 9 -13.68 -16.98 28.72
N MET A 10 -12.64 -16.65 29.49
CA MET A 10 -11.25 -16.59 28.98
C MET A 10 -10.38 -17.77 29.43
N ASP A 11 -10.84 -18.64 30.34
CA ASP A 11 -10.07 -19.78 30.85
C ASP A 11 -10.33 -21.12 30.14
N SER A 12 -10.85 -21.10 28.91
CA SER A 12 -11.09 -22.34 28.13
C SER A 12 -10.00 -22.66 27.10
N LEU A 13 -8.79 -22.11 27.27
CA LEU A 13 -7.60 -22.50 26.49
C LEU A 13 -6.90 -23.77 27.00
N ASP A 14 -7.36 -24.37 28.10
CA ASP A 14 -6.88 -25.66 28.57
C ASP A 14 -7.94 -26.76 28.43
N LYS A 15 -8.15 -27.21 27.18
CA LYS A 15 -8.57 -28.59 26.95
C LYS A 15 -8.03 -29.09 25.62
N ILE A 16 -6.90 -29.78 25.72
CA ILE A 16 -6.26 -30.63 24.71
C ILE A 16 -7.35 -31.50 24.04
N LYS A 17 -7.87 -31.05 22.91
CA LYS A 17 -8.71 -31.83 21.99
C LYS A 17 -8.00 -31.79 20.64
N SER A 18 -7.28 -32.87 20.35
CA SER A 18 -6.68 -33.26 19.06
C SER A 18 -6.27 -32.08 18.14
N LYS A 19 -4.97 -31.75 18.13
CA LYS A 19 -4.34 -30.84 17.16
C LYS A 19 -4.33 -31.49 15.75
N THR A 20 -5.49 -31.71 15.16
CA THR A 20 -5.62 -32.17 13.77
C THR A 20 -5.72 -30.97 12.85
N CYS A 21 -4.99 -30.99 11.74
CA CYS A 21 -5.10 -29.98 10.71
C CYS A 21 -6.53 -29.94 10.14
N PRO A 22 -7.19 -28.78 10.04
CA PRO A 22 -8.55 -28.68 9.51
C PRO A 22 -8.64 -28.98 8.01
N SER A 23 -7.51 -28.88 7.29
CA SER A 23 -7.46 -29.11 5.83
C SER A 23 -7.24 -30.59 5.48
N CYS A 24 -6.31 -31.27 6.17
CA CYS A 24 -5.90 -32.64 5.83
C CYS A 24 -6.06 -33.65 6.98
N HIS A 25 -6.59 -33.22 8.12
CA HIS A 25 -6.77 -34.01 9.34
C HIS A 25 -5.49 -34.65 9.91
N SER A 26 -4.30 -34.24 9.45
CA SER A 26 -3.05 -34.76 9.98
C SER A 26 -2.77 -34.24 11.40
N VAL A 27 -2.10 -35.08 12.20
CA VAL A 27 -1.74 -34.77 13.60
C VAL A 27 -0.33 -34.14 13.68
N PHE A 28 0.41 -34.13 12.56
CA PHE A 28 1.76 -33.60 12.46
C PHE A 28 1.71 -32.08 12.24
N ILE A 29 1.67 -31.34 13.35
CA ILE A 29 1.75 -29.88 13.37
C ILE A 29 3.02 -29.49 14.13
N THR A 30 3.98 -28.90 13.42
CA THR A 30 5.24 -28.37 13.97
C THR A 30 5.35 -26.89 13.66
N ASN A 31 5.83 -26.09 14.61
CA ASN A 31 6.00 -24.63 14.46
C ASN A 31 4.77 -23.87 13.92
N ALA A 32 3.57 -24.30 14.31
CA ALA A 32 2.31 -23.75 13.80
C ALA A 32 2.15 -23.85 12.27
N GLU A 33 2.75 -24.86 11.65
CA GLU A 33 2.53 -25.28 10.28
C GLU A 33 2.17 -26.78 10.25
N CYS A 34 1.29 -27.18 9.34
CA CYS A 34 0.97 -28.58 9.12
C CYS A 34 2.02 -29.20 8.20
N GLU A 35 2.76 -30.21 8.65
CA GLU A 35 3.81 -30.84 7.82
C GLU A 35 3.26 -31.58 6.60
N SER A 36 2.00 -32.05 6.68
CA SER A 36 1.39 -32.85 5.62
C SER A 36 0.83 -32.02 4.47
N CYS A 37 0.39 -30.78 4.73
CA CYS A 37 -0.20 -29.91 3.69
C CYS A 37 0.36 -28.49 3.64
N GLY A 38 1.33 -28.15 4.50
CA GLY A 38 1.94 -26.83 4.59
C GLY A 38 1.04 -25.73 5.16
N LEU A 39 -0.10 -26.08 5.76
CA LEU A 39 -1.04 -25.07 6.27
C LEU A 39 -0.44 -24.36 7.49
N GLN A 40 -0.19 -23.06 7.39
CA GLN A 40 0.26 -22.22 8.50
C GLN A 40 -0.93 -21.78 9.35
N PHE A 41 -0.87 -22.08 10.65
CA PHE A 41 -1.87 -21.74 11.66
C PHE A 41 -1.65 -20.37 12.28
N ASN A 42 -0.40 -19.88 12.28
CA ASN A 42 -0.02 -18.57 12.82
C ASN A 42 0.36 -17.62 11.68
N VAL A 43 -0.57 -17.39 10.75
CA VAL A 43 -0.37 -16.39 9.70
C VAL A 43 -0.47 -15.03 10.36
N ASP A 44 0.66 -14.39 10.65
CA ASP A 44 0.68 -12.98 11.06
C ASP A 44 0.08 -12.14 9.92
N PRO A 45 -1.14 -11.57 10.09
CA PRO A 45 -1.76 -10.75 9.06
C PRO A 45 -1.04 -9.40 8.91
N LEU A 46 -0.31 -8.96 9.95
CA LEU A 46 0.43 -7.72 9.96
C LEU A 46 1.72 -7.81 9.16
N GLY A 47 2.49 -8.88 9.38
CA GLY A 47 3.77 -9.12 8.70
C GLY A 47 4.85 -8.10 9.05
N GLU A 48 5.89 -8.05 8.22
CA GLU A 48 7.01 -7.12 8.40
C GLU A 48 6.71 -5.75 7.77
N PRO A 49 7.18 -4.64 8.39
CA PRO A 49 7.12 -3.33 7.76
C PRO A 49 7.89 -3.37 6.43
N TYR A 50 7.33 -2.77 5.37
CA TYR A 50 7.85 -2.84 3.99
C TYR A 50 7.96 -4.26 3.40
N GLY A 51 7.47 -5.29 4.08
CA GLY A 51 7.47 -6.66 3.57
C GLY A 51 6.40 -6.87 2.50
N GLU A 52 6.29 -8.10 2.01
CA GLU A 52 5.33 -8.46 0.95
C GLU A 52 3.86 -8.23 1.31
N LYS A 53 3.51 -8.31 2.60
CA LYS A 53 2.16 -8.07 3.13
C LYS A 53 1.92 -6.60 3.51
N SER A 54 2.92 -5.74 3.36
CA SER A 54 2.74 -4.30 3.55
C SER A 54 2.02 -3.68 2.37
N PHE A 55 1.50 -2.47 2.57
CA PHE A 55 1.01 -1.60 1.51
C PHE A 55 1.97 -1.53 0.32
N TYR A 56 3.28 -1.37 0.58
CA TYR A 56 4.29 -1.22 -0.47
C TYR A 56 4.45 -2.48 -1.31
N GLY A 57 4.51 -3.65 -0.66
CA GLY A 57 4.59 -4.93 -1.36
C GLY A 57 3.32 -5.21 -2.17
N MET A 58 2.15 -4.89 -1.64
CA MET A 58 0.88 -4.99 -2.38
C MET A 58 0.86 -4.05 -3.57
N ARG A 59 1.23 -2.79 -3.39
CA ARG A 59 1.27 -1.78 -4.45
C ARG A 59 2.21 -2.20 -5.58
N GLU A 60 3.37 -2.76 -5.25
CA GLU A 60 4.32 -3.29 -6.24
C GLU A 60 3.71 -4.46 -7.04
N LYS A 61 3.11 -5.45 -6.35
CA LYS A 61 2.44 -6.59 -7.00
C LYS A 61 1.36 -6.11 -7.97
N PHE A 62 0.51 -5.18 -7.56
CA PHE A 62 -0.53 -4.62 -8.41
C PHE A 62 0.04 -3.80 -9.59
N ASN A 63 1.11 -3.03 -9.37
CA ASN A 63 1.80 -2.30 -10.43
C ASN A 63 2.46 -3.24 -11.47
N LEU A 64 2.88 -4.44 -11.07
CA LEU A 64 3.41 -5.45 -11.98
C LEU A 64 2.31 -6.18 -12.74
N GLU A 65 1.18 -6.47 -12.09
CA GLU A 65 0.04 -7.14 -12.71
C GLU A 65 -0.74 -6.25 -13.69
N TRP A 66 -0.70 -4.93 -13.52
CA TRP A 66 -1.48 -4.03 -14.36
C TRP A 66 -0.87 -3.78 -15.73
N PRO A 67 -1.72 -3.74 -16.78
CA PRO A 67 -1.28 -3.30 -18.10
C PRO A 67 -0.69 -1.89 -18.02
N LEU A 68 0.33 -1.63 -18.82
CA LEU A 68 1.01 -0.33 -18.89
C LEU A 68 0.02 0.84 -19.07
N SER A 69 -1.05 0.63 -19.84
CA SER A 69 -2.11 1.63 -20.06
C SER A 69 -2.89 2.00 -18.79
N VAL A 70 -3.08 1.06 -17.87
CA VAL A 70 -3.74 1.28 -16.57
C VAL A 70 -2.79 2.03 -15.64
N ARG A 71 -1.51 1.68 -15.63
CA ARG A 71 -0.48 2.38 -14.85
C ARG A 71 -0.33 3.84 -15.29
N LEU A 72 -0.27 4.07 -16.59
CA LEU A 72 -0.18 5.42 -17.17
C LEU A 72 -1.43 6.26 -16.91
N GLY A 73 -2.58 5.61 -16.81
CA GLY A 73 -3.85 6.24 -16.47
C GLY A 73 -4.20 6.19 -14.98
N TRP A 74 -3.26 5.90 -14.07
CA TRP A 74 -3.58 5.71 -12.65
C TRP A 74 -4.27 6.95 -12.04
N SER A 75 -3.75 8.14 -12.33
CA SER A 75 -4.33 9.41 -11.86
C SER A 75 -5.68 9.76 -12.50
N THR A 76 -6.04 9.08 -13.60
CA THR A 76 -7.33 9.19 -14.28
C THR A 76 -8.17 7.92 -14.13
N LEU A 77 -7.73 6.98 -13.28
CA LEU A 77 -8.36 5.69 -13.19
C LEU A 77 -9.71 5.86 -12.54
N ASN A 78 -10.75 5.62 -13.33
CA ASN A 78 -12.10 5.68 -12.83
C ASN A 78 -12.25 4.60 -11.74
N SER A 79 -12.58 5.02 -10.52
CA SER A 79 -12.80 4.16 -9.33
C SER A 79 -13.78 2.99 -9.60
N GLN A 80 -14.57 3.10 -10.66
CA GLN A 80 -15.54 2.10 -11.08
C GLN A 80 -14.95 0.89 -11.83
N LYS A 81 -13.68 0.91 -12.26
CA LYS A 81 -13.08 -0.26 -12.93
C LYS A 81 -12.94 -1.44 -11.95
N PRO A 82 -13.21 -2.69 -12.37
CA PRO A 82 -13.19 -3.85 -11.48
C PRO A 82 -11.80 -4.09 -10.86
N GLN A 83 -10.73 -3.78 -11.59
CA GLN A 83 -9.35 -3.88 -11.10
C GLN A 83 -9.08 -2.86 -9.98
N ALA A 84 -9.51 -1.61 -10.17
CA ALA A 84 -9.39 -0.55 -9.17
C ALA A 84 -10.19 -0.90 -7.91
N GLN A 85 -11.41 -1.43 -8.07
CA GLN A 85 -12.22 -1.89 -6.95
C GLN A 85 -11.58 -3.05 -6.19
N ARG A 86 -11.00 -4.03 -6.90
CA ARG A 86 -10.29 -5.15 -6.28
C ARG A 86 -9.12 -4.64 -5.43
N TYR A 87 -8.30 -3.75 -6.00
CA TYR A 87 -7.19 -3.13 -5.27
C TYR A 87 -7.66 -2.32 -4.06
N ARG A 88 -8.69 -1.48 -4.24
CA ARG A 88 -9.29 -0.71 -3.15
C ARG A 88 -9.72 -1.59 -1.98
N ARG A 89 -10.40 -2.71 -2.24
CA ARG A 89 -10.80 -3.68 -1.20
C ARG A 89 -9.61 -4.26 -0.45
N PHE A 90 -8.49 -4.54 -1.14
CA PHE A 90 -7.26 -4.98 -0.49
C PHE A 90 -6.68 -3.91 0.42
N LEU A 91 -6.64 -2.66 -0.03
CA LEU A 91 -6.18 -1.54 0.79
C LEU A 91 -7.09 -1.31 2.01
N GLU A 92 -8.42 -1.32 1.83
CA GLU A 92 -9.39 -1.21 2.92
C GLU A 92 -9.21 -2.34 3.95
N HIS A 93 -8.95 -3.57 3.49
CA HIS A 93 -8.66 -4.70 4.37
C HIS A 93 -7.34 -4.49 5.13
N ARG A 94 -6.28 -4.04 4.45
CA ARG A 94 -4.99 -3.76 5.08
C ARG A 94 -5.10 -2.65 6.12
N LEU A 95 -5.86 -1.58 5.84
CA LEU A 95 -6.16 -0.53 6.81
C LEU A 95 -6.83 -1.09 8.06
N SER A 96 -7.83 -1.97 7.89
CA SER A 96 -8.50 -2.64 9.01
C SER A 96 -7.52 -3.44 9.87
N VAL A 97 -6.57 -4.15 9.26
CA VAL A 97 -5.53 -4.90 9.99
C VAL A 97 -4.61 -3.96 10.78
N LEU A 98 -4.18 -2.84 10.18
CA LEU A 98 -3.35 -1.84 10.86
C LEU A 98 -4.07 -1.19 12.03
N ILE A 99 -5.33 -0.79 11.83
CA ILE A 99 -6.21 -0.24 12.88
C ILE A 99 -6.32 -1.23 14.04
N GLN A 100 -6.66 -2.49 13.74
CA GLN A 100 -6.76 -3.52 14.77
C GLN A 100 -5.42 -3.71 15.52
N TYR A 101 -4.29 -3.70 14.81
CA TYR A 101 -2.97 -3.79 15.43
C TYR A 101 -2.71 -2.63 16.40
N PHE A 102 -2.98 -1.39 16.01
CA PHE A 102 -2.76 -0.23 16.88
C PHE A 102 -3.63 -0.25 18.14
N PHE A 103 -4.84 -0.80 18.06
CA PHE A 103 -5.78 -0.82 19.17
C PHE A 103 -5.74 -2.10 20.02
N THR A 104 -5.10 -3.16 19.55
CA THR A 104 -5.00 -4.46 20.26
C THR A 104 -3.60 -4.72 20.82
N SER A 105 -2.54 -4.22 20.18
CA SER A 105 -1.16 -4.43 20.64
C SER A 105 -0.74 -3.34 21.64
N ILE A 106 -0.64 -3.71 22.92
CA ILE A 106 -0.38 -2.73 23.98
C ILE A 106 1.08 -2.21 23.93
N GLU A 107 2.07 -3.00 23.48
CA GLU A 107 3.48 -2.67 23.74
C GLU A 107 4.51 -3.07 22.68
N GLU A 108 4.11 -3.47 21.47
CA GLU A 108 5.11 -3.86 20.47
C GLU A 108 5.95 -2.66 19.98
N ASN A 109 7.27 -2.87 20.03
CA ASN A 109 8.39 -2.13 19.44
C ASN A 109 8.00 -0.76 18.81
N ARG A 110 8.38 0.34 19.49
CA ARG A 110 8.08 1.72 19.06
C ARG A 110 8.53 2.00 17.62
N ASP A 111 9.65 1.45 17.20
CA ASP A 111 10.18 1.68 15.85
C ASP A 111 9.27 1.01 14.82
N ARG A 112 8.90 -0.25 15.07
CA ARG A 112 7.97 -1.01 14.21
C ARG A 112 6.62 -0.29 14.10
N ARG A 113 6.11 0.25 15.21
CA ARG A 113 4.87 1.05 15.26
C ARG A 113 4.97 2.31 14.38
N LYS A 114 6.10 3.01 14.40
CA LYS A 114 6.33 4.19 13.54
C LYS A 114 6.25 3.83 12.06
N HIS A 115 6.83 2.70 11.66
CA HIS A 115 6.76 2.24 10.28
C HIS A 115 5.32 1.93 9.84
N PHE A 116 4.53 1.29 10.70
CA PHE A 116 3.11 1.05 10.41
C PHE A 116 2.27 2.32 10.37
N LEU A 117 2.62 3.36 11.14
CA LEU A 117 1.93 4.65 11.07
C LEU A 117 2.20 5.36 9.74
N MET A 118 3.44 5.34 9.27
CA MET A 118 3.78 5.83 7.93
C MET A 118 3.05 5.03 6.84
N GLU A 119 3.01 3.71 6.98
CA GLU A 119 2.24 2.85 6.07
C GLU A 119 0.75 3.23 6.06
N CYS A 120 0.16 3.52 7.23
CA CYS A 120 -1.22 3.95 7.36
C CYS A 120 -1.48 5.28 6.66
N GLU A 121 -0.61 6.28 6.83
CA GLU A 121 -0.71 7.57 6.15
C GLU A 121 -0.68 7.42 4.62
N ASP A 122 0.31 6.68 4.11
CA ASP A 122 0.45 6.43 2.67
C ASP A 122 -0.75 5.67 2.10
N LEU A 123 -1.28 4.70 2.86
CA LEU A 123 -2.44 3.91 2.47
C LEU A 123 -3.71 4.76 2.43
N LEU A 124 -3.93 5.64 3.41
CA LEU A 124 -5.06 6.58 3.43
C LEU A 124 -5.03 7.53 2.23
N GLU A 125 -3.85 8.02 1.87
CA GLU A 125 -3.67 8.86 0.69
C GLU A 125 -4.00 8.10 -0.60
N GLU A 126 -3.56 6.85 -0.73
CA GLU A 126 -3.88 6.01 -1.90
C GLU A 126 -5.38 5.68 -1.98
N LEU A 127 -6.02 5.34 -0.86
CA LEU A 127 -7.47 5.10 -0.79
C LEU A 127 -8.27 6.33 -1.20
N ARG A 128 -7.84 7.51 -0.77
CA ARG A 128 -8.44 8.79 -1.14
C ARG A 128 -8.32 9.05 -2.64
N GLN A 129 -7.15 8.79 -3.23
CA GLN A 129 -6.95 8.90 -4.69
C GLN A 129 -7.86 7.93 -5.47
N LEU A 130 -8.16 6.76 -4.89
CA LEU A 130 -9.12 5.80 -5.42
C LEU A 130 -10.59 6.19 -5.19
N GLY A 131 -10.86 7.33 -4.57
CA GLY A 131 -12.21 7.79 -4.25
C GLY A 131 -12.90 6.92 -3.19
N ALA A 132 -12.14 6.35 -2.26
CA ALA A 132 -12.72 5.72 -1.08
C ALA A 132 -13.43 6.76 -0.20
N ASP A 133 -14.47 6.32 0.48
CA ASP A 133 -15.24 7.14 1.40
C ASP A 133 -14.52 7.19 2.76
N MET A 134 -13.73 8.25 2.97
CA MET A 134 -12.89 8.38 4.16
C MET A 134 -13.73 8.43 5.44
N GLN A 135 -14.94 9.00 5.39
CA GLN A 135 -15.84 9.06 6.54
C GLN A 135 -16.26 7.65 6.98
N LYS A 136 -16.64 6.77 6.04
CA LYS A 136 -16.97 5.37 6.36
C LYS A 136 -15.79 4.57 6.90
N LEU A 137 -14.58 4.90 6.48
CA LEU A 137 -13.37 4.25 7.00
C LEU A 137 -13.06 4.75 8.42
N PHE A 138 -13.30 6.04 8.68
CA PHE A 138 -13.15 6.65 9.99
C PHE A 138 -14.17 6.13 11.01
N GLU A 139 -15.43 5.91 10.60
CA GLU A 139 -16.47 5.32 11.47
C GLU A 139 -16.05 3.97 12.08
N LYS A 140 -15.22 3.18 11.38
CA LYS A 140 -14.67 1.93 11.92
C LYS A 140 -13.63 2.16 13.02
N CYS A 141 -12.96 3.30 13.03
CA CYS A 141 -12.01 3.69 14.07
C CYS A 141 -12.72 4.20 15.33
N ASP A 142 -13.92 4.78 15.21
CA ASP A 142 -14.68 5.36 16.33
C ASP A 142 -15.02 4.32 17.41
N GLU A 143 -15.12 3.04 17.03
CA GLU A 143 -15.27 1.90 17.94
C GLU A 143 -14.15 1.85 19.00
N TYR A 144 -12.99 2.43 18.70
CA TYR A 144 -11.80 2.47 19.55
C TYR A 144 -11.51 3.84 20.16
N SER A 145 -12.51 4.75 20.19
CA SER A 145 -12.40 6.13 20.71
C SER A 145 -11.78 6.27 22.11
N ARG A 146 -11.82 5.22 22.94
CA ARG A 146 -11.25 5.21 24.30
C ARG A 146 -9.74 4.91 24.34
N HIS A 147 -9.14 4.48 23.23
CA HIS A 147 -7.75 4.07 23.20
C HIS A 147 -6.81 5.30 23.09
N PRO A 148 -5.65 5.32 23.77
CA PRO A 148 -4.75 6.47 23.77
C PRO A 148 -4.19 6.84 22.39
N LEU A 149 -4.11 5.89 21.46
CA LEU A 149 -3.66 6.14 20.08
C LEU A 149 -4.76 6.66 19.16
N TYR A 150 -6.01 6.74 19.63
CA TYR A 150 -7.13 7.18 18.82
C TYR A 150 -6.93 8.59 18.28
N SER A 151 -6.48 9.54 19.11
CA SER A 151 -6.24 10.93 18.67
C SER A 151 -5.23 11.01 17.53
N HIS A 152 -4.15 10.24 17.62
CA HIS A 152 -3.12 10.24 16.58
C HIS A 152 -3.64 9.65 15.26
N ILE A 153 -4.42 8.57 15.35
CA ILE A 153 -5.03 7.97 14.15
C ILE A 153 -6.11 8.89 13.58
N SER A 154 -6.94 9.53 14.40
CA SER A 154 -7.95 10.48 13.92
C SER A 154 -7.32 11.68 13.23
N ASP A 155 -6.20 12.19 13.74
CA ASP A 155 -5.45 13.28 13.11
C ASP A 155 -4.94 12.86 11.73
N LEU A 156 -4.51 11.61 11.55
CA LEU A 156 -4.12 11.08 10.24
C LEU A 156 -5.30 11.11 9.25
N PHE A 157 -6.49 10.66 9.65
CA PHE A 157 -7.68 10.71 8.82
C PHE A 157 -8.05 12.15 8.42
N LEU A 158 -8.05 13.08 9.38
CA LEU A 158 -8.33 14.50 9.12
C LEU A 158 -7.28 15.12 8.18
N SER A 159 -6.00 14.79 8.39
CA SER A 159 -4.92 15.29 7.54
C SER A 159 -5.04 14.77 6.10
N ALA A 160 -5.47 13.52 5.92
CA ALA A 160 -5.69 12.94 4.60
C ALA A 160 -6.87 13.61 3.88
N GLU A 161 -7.94 13.95 4.60
CA GLU A 161 -9.11 14.63 4.03
C GLU A 161 -8.79 16.08 3.60
N LEU A 162 -8.00 16.81 4.40
CA LEU A 162 -7.64 18.20 4.13
C LEU A 162 -6.60 18.39 3.02
N LYS A 163 -5.77 17.37 2.73
CA LYS A 163 -4.76 17.45 1.67
C LYS A 163 -5.46 17.63 0.31
N PRO A 164 -5.16 18.68 -0.48
CA PRO A 164 -5.75 18.83 -1.81
C PRO A 164 -5.39 17.62 -2.68
N ILE A 165 -6.34 17.14 -3.50
CA ILE A 165 -6.03 16.14 -4.53
C ILE A 165 -5.16 16.84 -5.57
N ILE A 166 -3.83 16.72 -5.42
CA ILE A 166 -2.92 17.21 -6.44
C ILE A 166 -3.04 16.24 -7.62
N LYS A 167 -3.90 16.58 -8.57
CA LYS A 167 -3.94 15.96 -9.90
C LYS A 167 -2.66 16.36 -10.63
N THR A 168 -1.53 15.82 -10.22
CA THR A 168 -0.30 15.86 -11.02
C THR A 168 -0.64 15.14 -12.32
N GLY A 169 -0.72 15.91 -13.40
CA GLY A 169 -1.07 15.37 -14.72
C GLY A 169 -0.16 14.19 -15.03
N ALA A 170 -0.74 13.08 -15.52
CA ALA A 170 -0.04 11.82 -15.79
C ALA A 170 1.30 11.99 -16.55
N VAL A 171 1.44 13.07 -17.32
CA VAL A 171 2.64 13.44 -18.08
C VAL A 171 3.84 13.76 -17.19
N THR A 172 3.68 14.42 -16.03
CA THR A 172 4.81 14.82 -15.19
C THR A 172 5.38 13.68 -14.35
N ASN A 173 4.52 12.73 -13.96
CA ASN A 173 4.94 11.58 -13.15
C ASN A 173 5.67 10.54 -14.01
N TRP A 174 5.24 10.35 -15.27
CA TRP A 174 5.92 9.44 -16.20
C TRP A 174 7.35 9.87 -16.54
N LEU A 175 7.63 11.18 -16.64
CA LEU A 175 8.97 11.69 -16.98
C LEU A 175 10.01 11.52 -15.85
N ASN A 176 9.53 11.27 -14.62
CA ASN A 176 10.35 11.22 -13.42
C ASN A 176 10.52 9.81 -12.85
N GLU A 177 9.68 8.85 -13.20
CA GLU A 177 9.90 7.46 -12.81
C GLU A 177 11.12 6.87 -13.55
N PRO A 178 12.11 6.31 -12.82
CA PRO A 178 13.26 5.69 -13.43
C PRO A 178 12.86 4.39 -14.14
N ILE A 179 13.08 4.32 -15.45
CA ILE A 179 12.90 3.08 -16.21
C ILE A 179 14.17 2.24 -15.96
N GLY A 180 14.01 1.13 -15.24
CA GLY A 180 15.11 0.17 -15.00
C GLY A 180 16.24 0.69 -14.12
N GLY A 181 15.99 1.67 -13.23
CA GLY A 181 16.95 2.14 -12.22
C GLY A 181 18.10 3.02 -12.73
N LEU A 182 18.39 3.07 -14.04
CA LEU A 182 19.53 3.82 -14.58
C LEU A 182 19.16 5.04 -15.44
N LEU A 183 18.04 5.01 -16.17
CA LEU A 183 17.74 6.05 -17.16
C LEU A 183 16.36 6.66 -16.94
N ARG A 184 16.36 7.97 -16.63
CA ARG A 184 15.13 8.76 -16.58
C ARG A 184 14.69 9.09 -18.02
N PRO A 185 13.43 8.88 -18.41
CA PRO A 185 12.95 9.21 -19.76
C PRO A 185 13.11 10.70 -20.11
N SER A 186 13.14 11.59 -19.11
CA SER A 186 13.50 13.00 -19.28
C SER A 186 14.93 13.23 -19.82
N PHE A 187 15.86 12.31 -19.59
CA PHE A 187 17.21 12.36 -20.16
C PHE A 187 17.20 12.08 -21.67
N LEU A 188 16.43 11.06 -22.10
CA LEU A 188 16.27 10.73 -23.51
C LEU A 188 15.66 11.89 -24.30
N LEU A 189 14.64 12.55 -23.73
CA LEU A 189 14.02 13.72 -24.35
C LEU A 189 15.04 14.86 -24.54
N LYS A 190 15.85 15.14 -23.51
CA LYS A 190 16.91 16.15 -23.57
C LYS A 190 17.96 15.83 -24.64
N CYS A 191 18.37 14.57 -24.77
CA CYS A 191 19.29 14.14 -25.82
C CYS A 191 18.68 14.33 -27.22
N PHE A 192 17.40 14.00 -27.38
CA PHE A 192 16.71 14.13 -28.66
C PHE A 192 16.61 15.60 -29.10
N PHE A 193 16.15 16.49 -28.20
CA PHE A 193 16.09 17.93 -28.48
C PHE A 193 17.48 18.55 -28.67
N GLY A 194 18.47 18.13 -27.89
CA GLY A 194 19.85 18.59 -28.06
C GLY A 194 20.42 18.23 -29.44
N SER A 195 20.19 17.01 -29.91
CA SER A 195 20.62 16.57 -31.24
C SER A 195 19.88 17.30 -32.37
N ALA A 196 18.57 17.56 -32.21
CA ALA A 196 17.79 18.33 -33.17
C ALA A 196 18.29 19.77 -33.33
N VAL A 197 18.69 20.42 -32.23
CA VAL A 197 19.29 21.76 -32.27
C VAL A 197 20.63 21.75 -33.01
N LEU A 198 21.49 20.75 -32.77
CA LEU A 198 22.76 20.63 -33.48
C LEU A 198 22.57 20.40 -34.98
N ILE A 199 21.61 19.55 -35.36
CA ILE A 199 21.25 19.31 -36.77
C ILE A 199 20.74 20.60 -37.41
N TYR A 200 19.85 21.32 -36.73
CA TYR A 200 19.33 22.60 -37.20
C TYR A 200 20.45 23.63 -37.43
N VAL A 201 21.35 23.78 -36.46
CA VAL A 201 22.52 24.68 -36.57
C VAL A 201 23.42 24.28 -37.73
N ALA A 202 23.66 22.99 -37.94
CA ALA A 202 24.45 22.49 -39.06
C ALA A 202 23.80 22.81 -40.41
N ILE A 203 22.48 22.61 -40.55
CA ILE A 203 21.72 22.93 -41.76
C ILE A 203 21.78 24.42 -42.09
N VAL A 204 21.71 25.29 -41.07
CA VAL A 204 21.78 26.75 -41.26
C VAL A 204 23.20 27.24 -41.58
N LEU A 205 24.23 26.66 -40.95
CA LEU A 205 25.62 27.06 -41.18
C LEU A 205 26.21 26.56 -42.50
N PHE A 206 25.78 25.38 -42.98
CA PHE A 206 26.29 24.77 -44.19
C PHE A 206 26.22 25.68 -45.45
N PRO A 207 25.07 26.30 -45.79
CA PRO A 207 25.00 27.22 -46.94
C PRO A 207 25.82 28.50 -46.73
N TYR A 208 25.95 28.98 -45.49
CA TYR A 208 26.76 30.17 -45.18
C TYR A 208 28.25 29.92 -45.41
N LEU A 209 28.72 28.71 -45.10
CA LEU A 209 30.10 28.30 -45.36
C LEU A 209 30.33 27.97 -46.84
N ALA A 210 29.33 27.44 -47.54
CA ALA A 210 29.41 27.11 -48.97
C ALA A 210 29.50 28.36 -49.86
N LEU A 211 28.87 29.48 -49.49
CA LEU A 211 28.92 30.74 -50.25
C LEU A 211 30.24 31.54 -50.09
N ARG A 212 31.08 31.16 -49.12
CA ARG A 212 32.31 31.88 -48.76
C ARG A 212 33.58 31.24 -49.31
N ARG A 213 33.45 30.18 -50.12
CA ARG A 213 34.50 29.61 -50.97
C ARG A 213 34.35 30.12 -52.40
#